data_AF-A0A9C8JA95-F1
#
_entry.id   AF-A0A9C8JA95-F1
#
_cell.length_a   1.000
_cell.length_b   1.000
_cell.length_c   1.000
_cell.angle_alpha   90.00
_cell.angle_beta   90.00
_cell.angle_gamma   90.00
#
_symmetry.space_group_name_H-M   'P 1'
#
loop_
_entity.id
_entity.type
_entity.pdbx_description
1 polymer ?
#
loop_
_entity_poly.entity_id
_entity_poly.type
_entity_poly.pdbx_seq_one_letter_code
_entity_poly.pdbx_strand_id
1 'polypeptide(L)'
;LTDATWIASVKGWSSGTVNLTLAYILGASLPSLPNIAGSMLVGFLAYGVSLTLFVVGLRHLGTARTSAYFSIAPFFGATLALLMGEPVTTPLIIAAILMAIGIWLHLTEQHQHSHTHEAMIHSHEHIHDEHHGPSHNHPIKPDAKQPHLHAHKPMTHTHVHFPDVHHRHDH
;
A
#
# COMPACT_ATOMS: atom_id res chain seq x y z
N LEU A 1 -17.27 1.42 -7.48
CA LEU A 1 -16.35 0.81 -6.48
C LEU A 1 -16.69 -0.67 -6.42
N THR A 2 -16.10 -1.49 -7.30
CA THR A 2 -16.13 -2.95 -7.11
C THR A 2 -15.36 -3.26 -5.83
N ASP A 3 -16.00 -3.96 -4.91
CA ASP A 3 -15.43 -4.23 -3.59
C ASP A 3 -14.16 -5.10 -3.76
N ALA A 4 -13.05 -4.69 -3.15
CA ALA A 4 -11.76 -5.37 -3.33
C ALA A 4 -11.81 -6.84 -2.87
N THR A 5 -12.70 -7.12 -1.92
CA THR A 5 -13.03 -8.45 -1.40
C THR A 5 -13.59 -9.36 -2.51
N TRP A 6 -14.50 -8.85 -3.35
CA TRP A 6 -15.09 -9.62 -4.45
C TRP A 6 -14.03 -10.08 -5.47
N ILE A 7 -13.15 -9.16 -5.89
CA ILE A 7 -12.07 -9.46 -6.83
C ILE A 7 -11.12 -10.50 -6.23
N ALA A 8 -10.76 -10.34 -4.95
CA ALA A 8 -9.93 -11.31 -4.24
C ALA A 8 -10.59 -12.70 -4.16
N SER A 9 -11.89 -12.77 -3.87
CA SER A 9 -12.65 -14.03 -3.82
C SER A 9 -12.68 -14.73 -5.17
N VAL A 10 -12.99 -14.02 -6.25
CA VAL A 10 -13.03 -14.59 -7.61
C VAL A 10 -11.66 -15.13 -8.01
N LYS A 11 -10.59 -14.36 -7.78
CA LYS A 11 -9.21 -14.80 -8.03
C LYS A 11 -8.84 -16.03 -7.20
N GLY A 12 -9.27 -16.07 -5.94
CA GLY A 12 -9.06 -17.20 -5.04
C GLY A 12 -9.72 -18.49 -5.54
N TRP A 13 -11.00 -18.41 -5.94
CA TRP A 13 -11.73 -19.56 -6.51
C TRP A 13 -11.13 -20.06 -7.81
N SER A 14 -10.80 -19.14 -8.73
CA SER A 14 -10.16 -19.47 -10.00
C SER A 14 -8.81 -20.15 -9.77
N SER A 15 -7.94 -19.57 -8.94
CA SER A 15 -6.63 -20.15 -8.62
C SER A 15 -6.73 -21.49 -7.90
N GLY A 16 -7.65 -21.61 -6.94
CA GLY A 16 -7.83 -22.84 -6.17
C GLY A 16 -8.32 -24.00 -7.04
N THR A 17 -9.32 -23.73 -7.89
CA THR A 17 -9.87 -24.73 -8.82
C THR A 17 -8.82 -25.20 -9.82
N VAL A 18 -8.05 -24.27 -10.40
CA VAL A 18 -6.97 -24.59 -11.34
C VAL A 18 -5.88 -25.41 -10.67
N ASN A 19 -5.40 -25.00 -9.49
CA ASN A 19 -4.34 -25.72 -8.78
C ASN A 19 -4.78 -27.11 -8.34
N LEU A 20 -6.01 -27.25 -7.85
CA LEU A 20 -6.56 -28.55 -7.46
C LEU A 20 -6.71 -29.48 -8.66
N THR A 21 -7.20 -28.96 -9.78
CA THR A 21 -7.32 -29.72 -11.04
C THR A 21 -5.95 -30.17 -11.53
N LEU A 22 -4.95 -29.28 -11.52
CA LEU A 22 -3.58 -29.62 -11.91
C LEU A 22 -2.98 -30.69 -10.99
N ALA A 23 -3.20 -30.59 -9.68
CA ALA A 23 -2.74 -31.60 -8.72
C ALA A 23 -3.32 -32.99 -9.04
N TYR A 24 -4.62 -33.08 -9.36
CA TYR A 24 -5.24 -34.34 -9.78
C TYR A 24 -4.68 -34.87 -11.10
N ILE A 25 -4.47 -33.99 -12.09
CA ILE A 25 -3.85 -34.38 -13.37
C ILE A 25 -2.43 -34.94 -13.17
N LEU A 26 -1.68 -34.38 -12.21
CA LEU A 26 -0.34 -34.84 -11.84
C LEU A 26 -0.36 -36.10 -10.95
N GLY A 27 -1.54 -36.65 -10.64
CA GLY A 27 -1.68 -37.89 -9.87
C GLY A 27 -1.61 -37.72 -8.35
N ALA A 28 -1.79 -36.51 -7.83
CA ALA A 28 -1.85 -36.30 -6.38
C ALA A 28 -3.11 -36.94 -5.78
N SER A 29 -2.96 -37.56 -4.61
CA SER A 29 -4.07 -38.13 -3.83
C SER A 29 -4.57 -37.14 -2.79
N LEU A 30 -5.83 -37.30 -2.37
CA LEU A 30 -6.40 -36.51 -1.28
C LEU A 30 -5.70 -36.87 0.04
N PRO A 31 -5.16 -35.87 0.77
CA PRO A 31 -4.57 -36.12 2.08
C PRO A 31 -5.66 -36.42 3.11
N SER A 32 -5.26 -36.89 4.29
CA SER A 32 -6.18 -37.16 5.39
C SER A 32 -6.98 -35.91 5.80
N LEU A 33 -8.19 -36.11 6.31
CA LEU A 33 -9.09 -35.03 6.71
C LEU A 33 -8.45 -33.99 7.67
N PRO A 34 -7.63 -34.39 8.67
CA PRO A 34 -6.92 -33.44 9.51
C PRO A 34 -5.94 -32.53 8.75
N ASN A 35 -5.24 -33.06 7.74
CA ASN A 35 -4.30 -32.29 6.93
C ASN A 35 -5.04 -31.31 6.01
N ILE A 36 -6.21 -31.70 5.50
CA ILE A 36 -7.09 -30.80 4.74
C ILE A 36 -7.54 -29.65 5.66
N ALA A 37 -8.08 -29.96 6.84
CA ALA A 37 -8.53 -28.94 7.78
C ALA A 37 -7.38 -28.00 8.20
N GLY A 38 -6.19 -28.55 8.47
CA GLY A 38 -5.00 -27.77 8.81
C GLY A 38 -4.56 -26.83 7.68
N SER A 39 -4.50 -27.32 6.44
CA SER A 39 -4.14 -26.49 5.28
C SER A 39 -5.19 -25.41 4.98
N MET A 40 -6.47 -25.72 5.14
CA MET A 40 -7.55 -24.72 5.01
C MET A 40 -7.45 -23.65 6.10
N LEU A 41 -7.16 -24.01 7.34
CA LEU A 41 -6.98 -23.07 8.44
C LEU A 41 -5.77 -22.15 8.20
N VAL A 42 -4.63 -22.73 7.82
CA VAL A 42 -3.43 -21.97 7.47
C VAL A 42 -3.72 -21.03 6.31
N GLY A 43 -4.38 -21.51 5.25
CA GLY A 43 -4.78 -20.68 4.11
C GLY A 43 -5.74 -19.55 4.49
N PHE A 44 -6.72 -19.83 5.34
CA PHE A 44 -7.66 -18.83 5.86
C PHE A 44 -6.95 -17.73 6.62
N LEU A 45 -6.00 -18.07 7.50
CA LEU A 45 -5.25 -17.08 8.28
C LEU A 45 -4.25 -16.31 7.39
N ALA A 46 -3.45 -17.04 6.61
CA ALA A 46 -2.34 -16.47 5.84
C ALA A 46 -2.79 -15.66 4.61
N TYR A 47 -3.83 -16.10 3.90
CA TYR A 47 -4.32 -15.42 2.70
C TYR A 47 -5.65 -14.68 2.92
N GLY A 48 -6.54 -15.20 3.77
CA GLY A 48 -7.83 -14.57 4.05
C GLY A 48 -7.71 -13.41 5.02
N VAL A 49 -7.53 -13.73 6.30
CA VAL A 49 -7.47 -12.76 7.40
C VAL A 49 -6.36 -11.73 7.18
N SER A 50 -5.15 -12.19 6.81
CA SER A 50 -4.01 -11.32 6.50
C SER A 50 -4.34 -10.28 5.43
N LEU A 51 -4.97 -10.67 4.31
CA LEU A 51 -5.33 -9.75 3.23
C LEU A 51 -6.42 -8.77 3.66
N THR A 52 -7.42 -9.22 4.41
CA THR A 52 -8.45 -8.34 4.96
C THR A 52 -7.83 -7.29 5.87
N LEU A 53 -6.94 -7.70 6.78
CA LEU A 53 -6.21 -6.78 7.65
C LEU A 53 -5.30 -5.83 6.87
N PHE A 54 -4.67 -6.30 5.78
CA PHE A 54 -3.89 -5.44 4.88
C PHE A 54 -4.76 -4.37 4.23
N VAL A 55 -5.93 -4.73 3.69
CA VAL A 55 -6.87 -3.77 3.09
C VAL A 55 -7.39 -2.77 4.14
N VAL A 56 -7.68 -3.23 5.36
CA VAL A 56 -8.05 -2.35 6.49
C VAL A 56 -6.89 -1.41 6.84
N GLY A 57 -5.66 -1.91 6.88
CA GLY A 57 -4.45 -1.11 7.07
C GLY A 57 -4.33 -0.01 6.02
N LEU A 58 -4.51 -0.34 4.73
CA LEU A 58 -4.47 0.64 3.65
C LEU A 58 -5.47 1.79 3.86
N ARG A 59 -6.64 1.49 4.43
CA ARG A 59 -7.69 2.48 4.71
C ARG A 59 -7.39 3.37 5.93
N HIS A 60 -6.78 2.82 6.99
CA HIS A 60 -6.60 3.54 8.25
C HIS A 60 -5.18 4.09 8.48
N LEU A 61 -4.16 3.39 8.02
CA LEU A 61 -2.75 3.74 8.20
C LEU A 61 -2.17 4.45 6.97
N GLY A 62 -2.83 4.32 5.81
CA GLY A 62 -2.31 4.77 4.53
C GLY A 62 -1.36 3.76 3.89
N THR A 63 -1.12 3.92 2.59
CA THR A 63 -0.39 2.96 1.74
C THR A 63 1.03 2.71 2.23
N ALA A 64 1.82 3.79 2.41
CA ALA A 64 3.24 3.71 2.75
C ALA A 64 3.52 3.02 4.09
N ARG A 65 2.73 3.31 5.14
CA ARG A 65 2.91 2.67 6.46
C ARG A 65 2.47 1.21 6.43
N THR A 66 1.34 0.92 5.79
CA THR A 66 0.82 -0.45 5.69
C THR A 66 1.77 -1.35 4.91
N SER A 67 2.31 -0.88 3.78
CA SER A 67 3.29 -1.65 3.01
C SER A 67 4.57 -1.87 3.80
N ALA A 68 5.09 -0.86 4.52
CA ALA A 68 6.26 -1.02 5.36
C ALA A 68 6.07 -2.08 6.47
N TYR A 69 4.91 -2.08 7.14
CA TYR A 69 4.58 -3.11 8.14
C TYR A 69 4.28 -4.48 7.54
N PHE A 70 3.82 -4.56 6.29
CA PHE A 70 3.62 -5.86 5.64
C PHE A 70 4.95 -6.46 5.16
N SER A 71 5.91 -5.62 4.75
CA SER A 71 7.24 -6.02 4.27
C SER A 71 8.12 -6.70 5.33
N ILE A 72 7.77 -6.67 6.61
CA ILE A 72 8.48 -7.43 7.65
C ILE A 72 8.11 -8.92 7.69
N ALA A 73 7.04 -9.35 7.01
CA ALA A 73 6.57 -10.73 7.04
C ALA A 73 7.63 -11.81 6.68
N PRO A 74 8.51 -11.62 5.66
CA PRO A 74 9.56 -12.59 5.34
C PRO A 74 10.53 -12.84 6.49
N PHE A 75 10.81 -11.82 7.32
CA PHE A 75 11.69 -11.94 8.48
C PHE A 75 11.07 -12.79 9.58
N PHE A 76 9.76 -12.62 9.83
CA PHE A 76 9.03 -13.47 10.76
C PHE A 76 9.01 -14.92 10.27
N GLY A 77 8.79 -15.15 8.97
CA GLY A 77 8.84 -16.47 8.37
C GLY A 77 10.21 -17.14 8.55
N ALA A 78 11.29 -16.43 8.22
CA ALA A 78 12.66 -16.93 8.41
C ALA A 78 12.99 -17.20 9.89
N THR A 79 12.60 -16.30 10.79
CA THR A 79 12.83 -16.48 12.23
C THR A 79 12.08 -17.70 12.76
N LEU A 80 10.82 -17.87 12.38
CA LEU A 80 10.01 -19.02 12.79
C LEU A 80 10.60 -20.33 12.25
N ALA A 81 11.05 -20.36 11.00
CA ALA A 81 11.70 -21.52 10.40
C ALA A 81 12.95 -21.95 11.18
N LEU A 82 13.82 -21.00 11.55
CA LEU A 82 14.99 -21.26 12.37
C LEU A 82 14.62 -21.75 13.78
N LEU A 83 13.60 -21.17 14.41
CA LEU A 83 13.10 -21.62 15.72
C LEU A 83 12.50 -23.03 15.68
N MET A 84 11.91 -23.43 14.54
CA MET A 84 11.43 -24.79 14.31
C MET A 84 12.57 -25.79 14.04
N GLY A 85 13.83 -25.33 14.00
CA GLY A 85 15.02 -26.17 13.85
C GLY A 85 15.46 -26.37 12.40
N GLU A 86 14.97 -25.56 11.45
CA GLU A 86 15.52 -25.60 10.10
C GLU A 86 17.02 -25.21 10.11
N PRO A 87 17.89 -25.97 9.43
CA PRO A 87 19.31 -25.68 9.40
C PRO A 87 19.58 -24.38 8.64
N VAL A 88 20.57 -23.62 9.10
CA VAL A 88 21.07 -22.47 8.35
C VAL A 88 21.82 -22.99 7.12
N THR A 89 21.14 -22.96 5.97
CA THR A 89 21.70 -23.45 4.71
C THR A 89 22.35 -22.31 3.91
N THR A 90 23.28 -22.64 3.02
CA THR A 90 23.89 -21.66 2.10
C THR A 90 22.84 -20.88 1.27
N PRO A 91 21.79 -21.51 0.71
CA PRO A 91 20.71 -20.77 0.05
C PRO A 91 19.99 -19.77 0.97
N LEU A 92 19.75 -20.10 2.24
CA LEU A 92 19.12 -19.19 3.19
C LEU A 92 20.00 -17.95 3.43
N ILE A 93 21.32 -18.13 3.55
CA ILE A 93 22.27 -17.04 3.70
C ILE A 93 22.28 -16.15 2.44
N ILE A 94 22.31 -16.75 1.25
CA ILE A 94 22.26 -16.01 -0.01
C ILE A 94 20.96 -15.21 -0.12
N ALA A 95 19.81 -15.82 0.20
CA ALA A 95 18.53 -15.14 0.21
C ALA A 95 18.51 -13.98 1.21
N ALA A 96 19.06 -14.16 2.41
CA ALA A 96 19.17 -13.10 3.41
C ALA A 96 20.02 -11.92 2.92
N ILE A 97 21.15 -12.19 2.24
CA ILE A 97 22.01 -11.14 1.65
C ILE A 97 21.25 -10.39 0.54
N LEU A 98 20.58 -11.11 -0.36
CA LEU A 98 19.81 -10.48 -1.45
C LEU A 98 18.67 -9.61 -0.92
N MET A 99 17.96 -10.07 0.12
CA MET A 99 16.93 -9.27 0.79
C MET A 99 17.52 -8.02 1.44
N ALA A 100 18.68 -8.13 2.11
CA ALA A 100 19.36 -6.99 2.71
C ALA A 100 19.78 -5.96 1.65
N ILE A 101 20.29 -6.40 0.50
CA ILE A 101 20.63 -5.52 -0.64
C ILE A 101 19.36 -4.86 -1.17
N GLY A 102 18.26 -5.60 -1.34
CA GLY A 102 16.99 -5.03 -1.79
C GLY A 102 16.47 -3.94 -0.85
N ILE A 103 16.55 -4.16 0.46
CA ILE A 103 16.18 -3.15 1.47
C ILE A 103 17.10 -1.95 1.41
N TRP A 104 18.41 -2.17 1.31
CA TRP A 104 19.38 -1.09 1.17
C TRP A 104 19.09 -0.22 -0.04
N LEU A 105 18.86 -0.83 -1.21
CA LEU A 105 18.49 -0.13 -2.44
C LEU A 105 17.20 0.67 -2.24
N HIS A 106 16.16 0.05 -1.68
CA HIS A 106 14.87 0.70 -1.46
C HIS A 106 14.96 1.88 -0.48
N LEU A 107 15.79 1.78 0.56
CA LEU A 107 15.99 2.86 1.54
C LEU A 107 16.91 3.98 1.03
N THR A 108 17.84 3.68 0.14
CA THR A 108 18.79 4.66 -0.43
C THR A 108 18.24 5.37 -1.66
N GLU A 109 17.11 4.90 -2.19
CA GLU A 109 16.43 5.49 -3.32
C GLU A 109 15.86 6.88 -2.96
N GLN A 110 16.46 7.93 -3.52
CA GLN A 110 15.96 9.30 -3.40
C GLN A 110 15.20 9.68 -4.68
N HIS A 111 13.88 9.63 -4.63
CA HIS A 111 13.04 10.14 -5.70
C HIS A 111 12.84 11.66 -5.54
N GLN A 112 13.72 12.43 -6.18
CA GLN A 112 13.55 13.86 -6.39
C GLN A 112 13.28 14.11 -7.87
N HIS A 113 12.08 14.60 -8.19
CA HIS A 113 11.73 15.00 -9.54
C HIS A 113 11.23 16.43 -9.57
N SER A 114 11.77 17.20 -10.50
CA SER A 114 11.20 18.49 -10.89
C SER A 114 9.85 18.22 -11.53
N HIS A 115 8.79 18.77 -10.98
CA HIS A 115 7.47 18.73 -11.59
C HIS A 115 6.90 20.14 -11.68
N THR A 116 6.10 20.34 -12.71
CA THR A 116 5.42 21.59 -13.00
C THR A 116 3.95 21.39 -12.70
N HIS A 117 3.42 22.14 -11.74
CA HIS A 117 1.97 22.24 -11.54
C HIS A 117 1.41 23.11 -12.66
N GLU A 118 0.46 22.57 -13.44
CA GLU A 118 -0.34 23.33 -14.39
C GLU A 118 -1.19 24.39 -13.66
N ALA A 119 -1.66 25.41 -14.39
CA ALA A 119 -2.50 26.43 -13.78
C ALA A 119 -3.79 25.81 -13.23
N MET A 120 -3.91 25.75 -11.90
CA MET A 120 -5.08 25.18 -11.23
C MET A 120 -5.92 26.30 -10.61
N ILE A 121 -7.20 26.33 -10.96
CA ILE A 121 -8.21 27.16 -10.31
C ILE A 121 -8.97 26.26 -9.35
N HIS A 122 -8.83 26.50 -8.05
CA HIS A 122 -9.57 25.76 -7.03
C HIS A 122 -10.34 26.69 -6.11
N SER A 123 -11.45 26.22 -5.54
CA SER A 123 -12.15 26.92 -4.46
C SER A 123 -12.10 26.10 -3.19
N HIS A 124 -11.61 26.69 -2.12
CA HIS A 124 -11.72 26.13 -0.78
C HIS A 124 -12.14 27.20 0.20
N GLU A 125 -12.72 26.76 1.31
CA GLU A 125 -13.24 27.60 2.38
C GLU A 125 -12.06 27.98 3.30
N HIS A 126 -11.80 29.28 3.44
CA HIS A 126 -10.74 29.78 4.33
C HIS A 126 -11.30 30.69 5.41
N ILE A 127 -10.56 30.77 6.52
CA ILE A 127 -10.72 31.78 7.56
C ILE A 127 -9.59 32.79 7.35
N HIS A 128 -9.90 34.08 7.28
CA HIS A 128 -8.91 35.13 7.04
C HIS A 128 -7.91 35.21 8.19
N ASP A 129 -6.63 34.95 7.93
CA ASP A 129 -5.51 35.19 8.85
C ASP A 129 -4.51 36.22 8.27
N GLU A 130 -3.57 36.67 9.10
CA GLU A 130 -2.57 37.69 8.76
C GLU A 130 -1.61 37.29 7.62
N HIS A 131 -1.54 36.01 7.25
CA HIS A 131 -0.70 35.50 6.16
C HIS A 131 -1.35 35.62 4.77
N HIS A 132 -2.64 35.93 4.72
CA HIS A 132 -3.37 36.16 3.47
C HIS A 132 -3.66 37.65 3.33
N GLY A 133 -2.74 38.35 2.67
CA GLY A 133 -2.73 39.80 2.54
C GLY A 133 -4.05 40.41 2.06
N PRO A 134 -4.37 41.65 2.50
CA PRO A 134 -5.65 42.29 2.26
C PRO A 134 -5.77 42.69 0.79
N SER A 135 -6.40 41.85 -0.02
CA SER A 135 -6.71 42.15 -1.43
C SER A 135 -8.21 42.19 -1.68
N HIS A 136 -8.94 42.95 -0.86
CA HIS A 136 -10.33 43.31 -1.17
C HIS A 136 -10.57 44.81 -0.94
N ASN A 137 -11.10 45.47 -1.97
CA ASN A 137 -11.49 46.88 -1.96
C ASN A 137 -12.96 47.06 -1.52
N HIS A 138 -13.49 46.10 -0.75
CA HIS A 138 -14.87 46.09 -0.26
C HIS A 138 -14.92 45.66 1.21
N PRO A 139 -15.80 46.25 2.03
CA PRO A 139 -15.89 45.94 3.45
C PRO A 139 -16.53 44.56 3.66
N ILE A 140 -15.75 43.61 4.18
CA ILE A 140 -16.21 42.26 4.52
C ILE A 140 -16.50 42.21 6.04
N LYS A 141 -17.60 41.56 6.43
CA LYS A 141 -17.91 41.27 7.84
C LYS A 141 -16.88 40.26 8.39
N PRO A 142 -16.33 40.44 9.60
CA PRO A 142 -15.54 39.40 10.25
C PRO A 142 -16.45 38.16 10.42
N ASP A 143 -15.93 36.95 10.17
CA ASP A 143 -16.61 35.64 10.22
C ASP A 143 -17.45 35.17 9.00
N ALA A 144 -17.41 35.84 7.85
CA ALA A 144 -18.04 35.29 6.65
C ALA A 144 -17.15 34.23 5.97
N LYS A 145 -17.52 32.95 6.09
CA LYS A 145 -16.95 31.87 5.26
C LYS A 145 -17.41 32.06 3.81
N GLN A 146 -16.49 32.41 2.92
CA GLN A 146 -16.77 32.53 1.49
C GLN A 146 -15.86 31.63 0.67
N PRO A 147 -16.40 30.83 -0.26
CA PRO A 147 -15.59 30.09 -1.21
C PRO A 147 -14.99 31.09 -2.20
N HIS A 148 -13.67 31.26 -2.17
CA HIS A 148 -12.96 32.06 -3.16
C HIS A 148 -12.35 31.15 -4.22
N LEU A 149 -12.47 31.57 -5.49
CA LEU A 149 -11.69 31.00 -6.59
C LEU A 149 -10.25 31.54 -6.48
N HIS A 150 -9.30 30.67 -6.14
CA HIS A 150 -7.88 30.99 -6.19
C HIS A 150 -7.26 30.34 -7.43
N ALA A 151 -6.54 31.14 -8.22
CA ALA A 151 -5.85 30.69 -9.41
C ALA A 151 -4.33 30.63 -9.12
N HIS A 152 -3.80 29.41 -9.04
CA HIS A 152 -2.35 29.20 -8.96
C HIS A 152 -1.74 29.32 -10.35
N LYS A 153 -0.68 30.13 -10.47
CA LYS A 153 0.11 30.22 -11.71
C LYS A 153 0.97 28.96 -11.84
N PRO A 154 1.34 28.55 -13.07
CA PRO A 154 2.23 27.43 -13.26
C PRO A 154 3.53 27.62 -12.48
N MET A 155 3.87 26.63 -11.66
CA MET A 155 5.07 26.66 -10.82
C MET A 155 5.81 25.34 -10.94
N THR A 156 7.07 25.43 -11.33
CA THR A 156 8.00 24.30 -11.32
C THR A 156 8.75 24.29 -10.00
N HIS A 157 8.69 23.17 -9.29
CA HIS A 157 9.49 23.00 -8.08
C HIS A 157 10.01 21.56 -7.96
N THR A 158 11.02 21.40 -7.10
CA THR A 158 11.63 20.10 -6.79
C THR A 158 11.49 19.85 -5.31
N HIS A 159 10.83 18.76 -4.94
CA HIS A 159 10.78 18.27 -3.57
C HIS A 159 10.74 16.74 -3.57
N VAL A 160 11.02 16.13 -2.42
CA VAL A 160 10.93 14.67 -2.21
C VAL A 160 9.47 14.28 -2.23
N HIS A 161 9.06 13.46 -3.20
CA HIS A 161 7.67 13.08 -3.40
C HIS A 161 7.17 12.25 -2.20
N PHE A 162 6.10 12.70 -1.54
CA PHE A 162 5.36 11.93 -0.57
C PHE A 162 3.98 11.63 -1.15
N PRO A 163 3.40 10.44 -0.93
CA PRO A 163 2.06 10.14 -1.40
C PRO A 163 1.05 10.99 -0.62
N ASP A 164 0.73 12.14 -1.20
CA ASP A 164 -0.24 13.12 -0.74
C ASP A 164 -1.48 13.07 -1.66
N VAL A 165 -2.66 13.06 -1.05
CA VAL A 165 -3.96 13.07 -1.74
C VAL A 165 -4.14 14.33 -2.61
N HIS A 166 -3.46 15.43 -2.27
CA HIS A 166 -3.44 16.69 -2.99
C HIS A 166 -2.45 16.72 -4.17
N HIS A 167 -1.62 15.68 -4.33
CA HIS A 167 -0.65 15.53 -5.42
C HIS A 167 -1.04 14.34 -6.32
N ARG A 168 -2.19 14.43 -6.99
CA ARG A 168 -2.56 13.50 -8.07
C ARG A 168 -1.99 14.00 -9.40
N HIS A 169 -1.12 13.19 -10.01
CA HIS A 169 -0.61 13.42 -11.36
C HIS A 169 -1.50 12.67 -12.35
N ASP A 170 -1.91 13.34 -13.43
CA ASP A 170 -2.38 12.65 -14.63
C ASP A 170 -1.12 12.15 -15.36
N HIS A 171 -1.02 10.82 -15.50
CA HIS A 171 0.04 10.15 -16.25
C HIS A 171 -0.41 9.89 -17.69
#